data_AF-A0A419STP5-F1
#
_entry.id   AF-A0A419STP5-F1
#
_cell.length_a   1.000
_cell.length_b   1.000
_cell.length_c   1.000
_cell.angle_alpha   90.00
_cell.angle_beta   90.00
_cell.angle_gamma   90.00
#
_symmetry.space_group_name_H-M   'P 1'
#
loop_
_entity.id
_entity.type
_entity.pdbx_description
1 polymer ?
#
loop_
_entity_poly.entity_id
_entity_poly.type
_entity_poly.pdbx_seq_one_letter_code
_entity_poly.pdbx_strand_id
1 'polypeptide(L)'
;MLDWIETRPIVKALLENERNSNSGKYNGERCFLTAYQIAILVDKENPEVRGKLPIGGKGVGPDSFSRQIAWHLSQEIDGEYFEGKLEIGFFSQSGLEDFTFDGGHQPSLNEFSMFRLREI
;
A
#
# COMPACT_ATOMS: atom_id res chain seq x y z
N MET A 1 9.47 -5.03 -17.31
CA MET A 1 9.09 -5.24 -15.90
C MET A 1 9.46 -3.94 -15.21
N LEU A 2 8.52 -3.29 -14.51
CA LEU A 2 8.85 -2.12 -13.71
C LEU A 2 9.83 -2.55 -12.62
N ASP A 3 10.89 -1.77 -12.43
CA ASP A 3 11.94 -2.20 -11.54
C ASP A 3 11.56 -1.84 -10.10
N TRP A 4 11.22 -2.87 -9.32
CA TRP A 4 11.03 -2.70 -7.89
C TRP A 4 12.25 -2.06 -7.24
N ILE A 5 13.46 -2.29 -7.76
CA ILE A 5 14.69 -1.67 -7.26
C ILE A 5 14.59 -0.14 -7.28
N GLU A 6 13.93 0.45 -8.28
CA GLU A 6 13.73 1.91 -8.39
C GLU A 6 12.54 2.38 -7.52
N THR A 7 11.46 1.61 -7.47
CA THR A 7 10.23 1.98 -6.74
C THR A 7 10.40 1.87 -5.22
N ARG A 8 11.10 0.83 -4.77
CA ARG A 8 11.28 0.44 -3.36
C ARG A 8 11.84 1.54 -2.46
N PRO A 9 12.93 2.26 -2.79
CA PRO A 9 13.45 3.32 -1.92
C PRO A 9 12.46 4.47 -1.74
N ILE A 10 11.66 4.80 -2.76
CA ILE A 10 10.63 5.84 -2.70
C ILE A 10 9.52 5.41 -1.74
N VAL A 11 9.03 4.18 -1.88
CA VAL A 11 8.00 3.61 -1.00
C VAL A 11 8.49 3.59 0.45
N LYS A 12 9.75 3.20 0.70
CA LYS A 12 10.35 3.25 2.04
C LYS A 12 10.37 4.66 2.60
N ALA A 13 10.81 5.65 1.83
CA ALA A 13 10.84 7.04 2.27
C ALA A 13 9.42 7.56 2.61
N LEU A 14 8.40 7.20 1.83
CA LEU A 14 7.02 7.56 2.12
C LEU A 14 6.53 6.94 3.44
N LEU A 15 6.82 5.66 3.68
CA LEU A 15 6.47 4.99 4.93
C LEU A 15 7.23 5.57 6.13
N GLU A 16 8.51 5.92 5.97
CA GLU A 16 9.29 6.59 7.02
C GLU A 16 8.79 8.01 7.30
N ASN A 17 8.36 8.75 6.28
CA ASN A 17 7.78 10.08 6.42
C ASN A 17 6.44 10.04 7.16
N GLU A 18 5.57 9.08 6.83
CA GLU A 18 4.35 8.82 7.58
C GLU A 18 4.68 8.48 9.04
N ARG A 19 5.61 7.56 9.25
CA ARG A 19 6.10 7.16 10.58
C ARG A 19 6.81 8.29 11.34
N ASN A 20 7.20 9.38 10.70
CA ASN A 20 7.81 10.53 11.39
C ASN A 20 6.83 11.70 11.53
N SER A 21 5.72 11.70 10.79
CA SER A 21 4.74 12.77 10.81
C SER A 21 3.87 12.72 12.07
N ASN A 22 3.48 13.90 12.58
CA ASN A 22 2.42 14.02 13.59
C ASN A 22 1.01 14.05 12.97
N SER A 23 0.90 14.16 11.64
CA SER A 23 -0.39 14.25 10.94
C SER A 23 -1.15 12.92 10.86
N GLY A 24 -0.52 11.81 11.24
CA GLY A 24 -1.10 10.47 11.23
C GLY A 24 -1.46 9.92 12.61
N LYS A 25 -1.41 10.74 13.68
CA LYS A 25 -1.77 10.30 15.03
C LYS A 25 -3.29 10.39 15.23
N TYR A 26 -3.98 9.25 15.23
CA TYR A 26 -5.35 9.14 15.72
C TYR A 26 -5.34 8.38 17.05
N ASN A 27 -5.77 9.02 18.14
CA ASN A 27 -5.76 8.43 19.49
C ASN A 27 -4.39 7.88 19.95
N GLY A 28 -3.28 8.45 19.46
CA GLY A 28 -1.93 7.98 19.78
C GLY A 28 -1.42 6.85 18.88
N GLU A 29 -2.26 6.30 18.00
CA GLU A 29 -1.87 5.31 17.01
C GLU A 29 -1.49 5.99 15.69
N ARG A 30 -0.45 5.47 15.02
CA ARG A 30 -0.06 5.91 13.67
C ARG A 30 -0.89 5.24 12.60
N CYS A 31 -1.29 6.03 11.61
CA CYS A 31 -2.06 5.58 10.44
C CYS A 31 -1.29 4.58 9.59
N PHE A 32 -2.04 3.71 8.89
CA PHE A 32 -1.47 2.92 7.80
C PHE A 32 -1.70 3.64 6.47
N LEU A 33 -0.82 3.39 5.49
CA LEU A 33 -1.04 3.76 4.10
C LEU A 33 -1.49 2.54 3.29
N THR A 34 -2.56 2.70 2.52
CA THR A 34 -2.95 1.70 1.52
C THR A 34 -1.96 1.71 0.36
N ALA A 35 -1.79 0.56 -0.32
CA ALA A 35 -0.96 0.50 -1.53
C ALA A 35 -1.45 1.46 -2.63
N TYR A 36 -2.75 1.78 -2.68
CA TYR A 36 -3.29 2.79 -3.59
C TYR A 36 -2.84 4.21 -3.25
N GLN A 37 -2.86 4.59 -1.97
CA GLN A 37 -2.33 5.90 -1.53
C GLN A 37 -0.83 6.01 -1.83
N ILE A 38 -0.07 4.94 -1.57
CA ILE A 38 1.35 4.89 -1.91
C ILE A 38 1.54 5.06 -3.42
N ALA A 39 0.77 4.35 -4.25
CA ALA A 39 0.83 4.47 -5.71
C ALA A 39 0.56 5.90 -6.21
N ILE A 40 -0.42 6.60 -5.64
CA ILE A 40 -0.70 8.01 -5.97
C ILE A 40 0.48 8.89 -5.59
N LEU A 41 1.05 8.71 -4.40
CA LEU A 41 2.16 9.54 -3.92
C LEU A 41 3.41 9.32 -4.78
N VAL A 42 3.72 8.06 -5.12
CA VAL A 42 4.82 7.73 -6.03
C VAL A 42 4.58 8.33 -7.41
N ASP A 43 3.40 8.18 -8.00
CA ASP A 43 3.09 8.74 -9.33
C ASP A 43 3.15 10.28 -9.36
N LYS A 44 2.78 10.93 -8.25
CA LYS A 44 2.83 12.39 -8.14
C LYS A 44 4.26 12.92 -8.09
N GLU A 45 5.16 12.22 -7.39
CA GLU A 45 6.54 12.68 -7.17
C GLU A 45 7.51 12.14 -8.23
N ASN A 46 7.25 10.93 -8.74
CA ASN A 46 8.11 10.19 -9.67
C ASN A 46 7.23 9.45 -10.71
N PRO A 47 6.51 10.17 -11.59
CA PRO A 47 5.54 9.57 -12.53
C PRO A 47 6.16 8.55 -13.49
N GLU A 48 7.44 8.72 -13.83
CA GLU A 48 8.21 7.78 -14.65
C GLU A 48 8.30 6.39 -14.03
N VAL A 49 8.28 6.30 -12.69
CA VAL A 49 8.40 5.05 -11.93
C VAL A 49 7.17 4.17 -12.09
N ARG A 50 6.01 4.71 -12.45
CA ARG A 50 4.82 3.88 -12.79
C ARG A 50 4.86 3.39 -14.24
N GLY A 51 5.58 4.09 -15.10
CA GLY A 51 5.58 3.86 -16.54
C GLY A 51 4.16 3.98 -17.13
N LYS A 52 3.69 2.92 -17.82
CA LYS A 52 2.38 2.91 -18.49
C LYS A 52 1.28 2.24 -17.68
N LEU A 53 1.56 1.75 -16.47
CA LEU A 53 0.54 1.06 -15.70
C LEU A 53 -0.52 2.04 -15.21
N PRO A 54 -1.81 1.65 -15.19
CA PRO A 54 -2.81 2.41 -14.47
C PRO A 54 -2.48 2.40 -12.96
N ILE A 55 -2.77 3.51 -12.26
CA ILE A 55 -2.51 3.61 -10.80
C ILE A 55 -3.23 2.48 -10.05
N GLY A 56 -4.51 2.26 -10.36
CA GLY A 56 -5.41 1.35 -9.65
C GLY A 56 -6.78 1.98 -9.45
N GLY A 57 -7.70 1.26 -8.81
CA GLY A 57 -9.05 1.74 -8.49
C GLY A 57 -10.17 1.06 -9.28
N LYS A 58 -11.40 1.57 -9.12
CA LYS A 58 -12.60 0.94 -9.71
C LYS A 58 -12.49 0.89 -11.24
N GLY A 59 -12.71 -0.30 -11.80
CA GLY A 59 -12.66 -0.53 -13.25
C GLY A 59 -11.25 -0.68 -13.82
N VAL A 60 -10.20 -0.56 -13.00
CA VAL A 60 -8.84 -0.92 -13.37
C VAL A 60 -8.70 -2.43 -13.20
N GLY A 61 -8.27 -3.11 -14.26
CA GLY A 61 -8.04 -4.55 -14.27
C GLY A 61 -6.93 -4.98 -13.29
N PRO A 62 -6.63 -6.29 -13.24
CA PRO A 62 -5.69 -6.88 -12.30
C PRO A 62 -4.27 -6.30 -12.37
N ASP A 63 -3.89 -5.63 -13.46
CA ASP A 63 -2.54 -5.15 -13.72
C ASP A 63 -2.43 -3.65 -13.42
N SER A 64 -2.37 -3.30 -12.13
CA SER A 64 -2.21 -1.92 -11.66
C SER A 64 -0.92 -1.71 -10.87
N PHE A 65 -0.48 -0.46 -10.81
CA PHE A 65 0.69 -0.06 -10.04
C PHE A 65 0.49 -0.25 -8.53
N SER A 66 -0.70 0.08 -8.02
CA SER A 66 -1.08 -0.16 -6.63
C SER A 66 -1.00 -1.64 -6.25
N ARG A 67 -1.37 -2.55 -7.17
CA ARG A 67 -1.28 -3.99 -6.91
C ARG A 67 0.17 -4.47 -6.91
N GLN A 68 1.01 -3.95 -7.81
CA GLN A 68 2.44 -4.27 -7.78
C GLN A 68 3.09 -3.84 -6.47
N ILE A 69 2.79 -2.63 -5.99
CA ILE A 69 3.26 -2.14 -4.69
C ILE A 69 2.77 -3.06 -3.56
N ALA A 70 1.48 -3.43 -3.54
CA ALA A 70 0.94 -4.33 -2.52
C ALA A 70 1.63 -5.71 -2.54
N TRP A 71 1.85 -6.27 -3.73
CA TRP A 71 2.54 -7.55 -3.89
C TRP A 71 3.96 -7.49 -3.34
N HIS A 72 4.75 -6.50 -3.77
CA HIS A 72 6.12 -6.35 -3.29
C HIS A 72 6.21 -6.11 -1.78
N LEU A 73 5.39 -5.23 -1.23
CA LEU A 73 5.35 -5.00 0.22
C LEU A 73 4.99 -6.27 1.00
N SER A 74 4.08 -7.11 0.48
CA SER A 74 3.76 -8.38 1.13
C SER A 74 4.96 -9.33 1.22
N GLN A 75 5.85 -9.32 0.21
CA GLN A 75 7.06 -10.15 0.21
C GLN A 75 8.12 -9.64 1.18
N GLU A 76 8.06 -8.37 1.56
CA GLU A 76 9.07 -7.72 2.38
C GLU A 76 8.73 -7.71 3.88
N ILE A 77 7.56 -8.24 4.27
CA ILE A 77 7.15 -8.38 5.68
C ILE A 77 8.14 -9.25 6.45
N ASP A 78 8.60 -10.35 5.84
CA ASP A 78 9.58 -11.28 6.39
C ASP A 78 11.02 -11.01 5.89
N GLY A 79 11.22 -9.89 5.19
CA GLY A 79 12.45 -9.57 4.47
C GLY A 79 13.45 -8.71 5.25
N GLU A 80 14.70 -8.72 4.78
CA GLU A 80 15.81 -7.99 5.41
C GLU A 80 15.76 -6.47 5.24
N TYR A 81 15.10 -5.94 4.19
CA TYR A 81 15.24 -4.52 3.83
C TYR A 81 14.41 -3.54 4.68
N PHE A 82 13.23 -4.00 5.09
CA PHE A 82 12.51 -3.35 6.17
C PHE A 82 12.94 -3.91 7.53
N GLU A 83 13.91 -4.82 7.61
CA GLU A 83 14.42 -5.44 8.85
C GLU A 83 13.31 -6.03 9.72
N GLY A 84 12.28 -6.63 9.11
CA GLY A 84 11.08 -7.09 9.83
C GLY A 84 10.27 -5.98 10.51
N LYS A 85 10.55 -4.71 10.18
CA LYS A 85 9.83 -3.53 10.68
C LYS A 85 8.62 -3.19 9.82
N LEU A 86 8.34 -3.90 8.73
CA LEU A 86 7.10 -3.66 7.99
C LEU A 86 5.94 -4.38 8.70
N GLU A 87 4.85 -3.65 8.92
CA GLU A 87 3.61 -4.17 9.48
C GLU A 87 2.50 -4.08 8.43
N ILE A 88 1.70 -5.15 8.35
CA ILE A 88 0.50 -5.21 7.52
C ILE A 88 -0.74 -5.15 8.42
N GLY A 89 -1.66 -4.27 8.07
CA GLY A 89 -3.01 -4.20 8.64
C GLY A 89 -4.05 -4.49 7.57
N PHE A 90 -5.24 -4.91 8.01
CA PHE A 90 -6.41 -5.07 7.16
C PHE A 90 -7.49 -4.09 7.63
N PHE A 91 -8.32 -3.59 6.72
CA PHE A 91 -9.57 -2.94 7.12
C PHE A 91 -10.38 -3.91 7.98
N SER A 92 -10.95 -3.45 9.11
CA SER A 92 -11.73 -4.31 9.99
C SER A 92 -12.91 -4.93 9.24
N GLN A 93 -13.21 -6.20 9.53
CA GLN A 93 -14.31 -6.96 8.92
C GLN A 93 -15.65 -6.21 8.93
N SER A 94 -15.92 -5.41 9.97
CA SER A 94 -17.15 -4.62 10.09
C SER A 94 -17.30 -3.53 9.02
N GLY A 95 -16.21 -3.09 8.37
CA GLY A 95 -16.26 -2.15 7.24
C GLY A 95 -16.28 -2.82 5.87
N LEU A 96 -16.04 -4.15 5.81
CA LEU A 96 -16.01 -4.94 4.58
C LEU A 96 -17.39 -5.47 4.19
N GLU A 97 -18.25 -5.77 5.17
CA GLU A 97 -19.61 -6.26 4.94
C GLU A 97 -20.53 -5.21 4.28
N ASP A 98 -20.25 -3.92 4.49
CA ASP A 98 -20.99 -2.80 3.90
C ASP A 98 -20.52 -2.42 2.47
N PHE A 99 -19.41 -3.01 1.99
CA PHE A 99 -18.93 -2.81 0.62
C PHE A 99 -19.49 -3.88 -0.32
N THR A 100 -20.75 -3.73 -0.72
CA THR A 100 -21.28 -4.46 -1.88
C THR A 100 -20.82 -3.76 -3.17
N PHE A 101 -19.82 -4.32 -3.85
CA PHE A 101 -19.63 -4.04 -5.26
C PHE A 101 -20.66 -4.85 -6.03
N ASP A 102 -21.61 -4.16 -6.66
CA ASP A 102 -22.67 -4.75 -7.48
C ASP A 102 -22.12 -5.89 -8.36
N GLY A 103 -22.50 -7.14 -8.06
CA GLY A 103 -22.15 -8.30 -8.89
C GLY A 103 -21.65 -9.58 -8.21
N GLY A 104 -21.91 -9.81 -6.92
CA GLY A 104 -21.77 -11.16 -6.32
C GLY A 104 -20.34 -11.71 -6.22
N HIS A 105 -19.32 -10.85 -6.26
CA HIS A 105 -17.93 -11.24 -6.00
C HIS A 105 -17.59 -10.99 -4.52
N GLN A 106 -17.18 -12.03 -3.80
CA GLN A 106 -16.59 -11.89 -2.47
C GLN A 106 -15.11 -11.53 -2.63
N PRO A 107 -14.61 -10.46 -1.97
CA PRO A 107 -13.21 -10.06 -2.09
C PRO A 107 -12.30 -11.14 -1.50
N SER A 108 -11.24 -11.49 -2.24
CA SER A 108 -10.13 -12.24 -1.66
C SER A 108 -9.26 -11.27 -0.83
N LEU A 109 -8.68 -11.75 0.27
CA LEU A 109 -7.92 -11.01 1.31
C LEU A 109 -6.84 -10.00 0.82
N ASN A 110 -6.58 -9.90 -0.48
CA ASN A 110 -5.56 -9.05 -1.09
C ASN A 110 -6.04 -7.64 -1.49
N GLU A 111 -7.31 -7.29 -1.26
CA GLU A 111 -7.88 -6.03 -1.80
C GLU A 111 -7.88 -4.84 -0.83
N PHE A 112 -7.52 -5.06 0.44
CA PHE A 112 -7.60 -4.02 1.48
C PHE A 112 -6.43 -4.04 2.48
N SER A 113 -5.23 -4.38 1.99
CA SER A 113 -4.00 -4.36 2.78
C SER A 113 -3.50 -2.92 2.98
N MET A 114 -3.16 -2.59 4.21
CA MET A 114 -2.55 -1.33 4.60
C MET A 114 -1.18 -1.59 5.21
N PHE A 115 -0.23 -0.67 5.03
CA PHE A 115 1.18 -0.86 5.40
C PHE A 115 1.67 0.31 6.24
N ARG A 116 2.50 0.00 7.26
CA ARG A 116 3.28 0.98 8.04
C ARG A 116 4.58 0.36 8.53
N LEU A 117 5.47 1.18 9.08
CA LEU A 117 6.64 0.70 9.80
C LEU A 117 6.34 0.54 11.31
N ARG A 118 6.80 -0.56 11.92
CA ARG A 118 6.75 -0.85 13.36
C ARG A 118 7.53 0.21 14.14
N GLU A 119 7.02 0.54 15.33
CA GLU A 119 7.80 1.29 16.31
C GLU A 119 8.85 0.36 16.95
N ILE A 120 10.04 0.91 17.25
CA ILE A 120 11.13 0.21 17.93
C ILE A 120 11.00 0.46 19.43
#